data_AF-A0A2J4PSV6-F1
#
_entry.id   AF-A0A2J4PSV6-F1
#
_cell.length_a   1.000
_cell.length_b   1.000
_cell.length_c   1.000
_cell.angle_alpha   90.00
_cell.angle_beta   90.00
_cell.angle_gamma   90.00
#
_symmetry.space_group_name_H-M   'P 1'
#
loop_
_entity.id
_entity.type
_entity.pdbx_description
1 polymer ?
#
loop_
_entity_poly.entity_id
_entity_poly.type
_entity_poly.pdbx_seq_one_letter_code
_entity_poly.pdbx_strand_id
1 'polypeptide(L)'
;LTLLRLTPSAIWEPGEQRPACFVGDVTPISEAEPVPELSAPTQPLPEIADDPRLGDNNNFLQWLKNHTSSSATVNTRNGKVHVVENHLFLVTPGIFKIYAAETTGDSGDGWKLAQRMFKESGLALRCNDDSFIWTCEVRAPQKKSSQLKGFLMEDPKQVLGEKVPVNNPWLKLLRE
;
A
#
# COMPACT_ATOMS: atom_id res chain seq x y z
N LEU A 1 -20.32 -26.34 3.24
CA LEU A 1 -19.00 -26.15 3.86
C LEU A 1 -18.10 -27.30 3.43
N THR A 2 -17.26 -27.07 2.41
CA THR A 2 -16.29 -28.04 1.92
C THR A 2 -14.91 -27.65 2.45
N LEU A 3 -14.38 -28.44 3.40
CA LEU A 3 -13.02 -28.26 3.91
C LEU A 3 -12.04 -28.89 2.92
N LEU A 4 -11.09 -28.11 2.40
CA LEU A 4 -9.99 -28.63 1.59
C LEU A 4 -9.09 -29.52 2.46
N ARG A 5 -8.94 -30.79 2.05
CA ARG A 5 -7.99 -31.73 2.67
C ARG A 5 -6.68 -31.64 1.92
N LEU A 6 -5.75 -30.82 2.40
CA LEU A 6 -4.39 -30.78 1.89
C LEU A 6 -3.60 -31.93 2.52
N THR A 7 -2.95 -32.74 1.68
CA THR A 7 -2.03 -33.78 2.14
C THR A 7 -0.69 -33.15 2.51
N PRO A 8 -0.02 -33.58 3.59
CA PRO A 8 1.24 -32.98 4.04
C PRO A 8 2.34 -32.96 2.96
N SER A 9 2.31 -33.92 2.04
CA SER A 9 3.22 -34.02 0.88
C SER A 9 3.08 -32.86 -0.12
N ALA A 10 2.00 -32.09 -0.06
CA ALA A 10 1.80 -30.88 -0.89
C ALA A 10 2.44 -29.63 -0.27
N ILE A 11 2.80 -29.68 1.02
CA ILE A 11 3.40 -28.55 1.74
C ILE A 11 4.92 -28.72 1.82
N TRP A 12 5.41 -29.98 1.85
CA TRP A 12 6.84 -30.29 1.89
C TRP A 12 7.24 -31.21 0.74
N GLU A 13 8.27 -30.82 -0.01
CA GLU A 13 8.87 -31.68 -1.03
C GLU A 13 9.50 -32.94 -0.41
N PRO A 14 9.43 -34.10 -1.08
CA PRO A 14 9.96 -35.35 -0.56
C PRO A 14 11.50 -35.30 -0.58
N GLY A 15 12.11 -35.04 0.57
CA GLY A 15 13.56 -34.99 0.67
C GLY A 15 14.10 -34.54 2.01
N GLU A 16 13.88 -33.29 2.43
CA GLU A 16 14.78 -32.78 3.49
C GLU A 16 14.33 -31.60 4.36
N GLN A 17 13.07 -31.16 4.36
CA GLN A 17 12.70 -29.96 5.14
C GLN A 17 11.49 -30.10 6.06
N ARG A 18 11.22 -31.31 6.59
CA ARG A 18 10.22 -31.44 7.64
C ARG A 18 10.83 -31.05 9.00
N PRO A 19 10.28 -30.05 9.72
CA PRO A 19 10.68 -29.78 11.09
C PRO A 19 10.45 -31.01 11.97
N ALA A 20 11.34 -31.24 12.95
CA ALA A 20 11.12 -32.29 13.94
C ALA A 20 9.75 -32.10 14.61
N CYS A 21 8.99 -33.18 14.75
CA CYS A 21 7.72 -33.16 15.47
C CYS A 21 7.98 -32.60 16.87
N PHE A 22 7.17 -31.65 17.31
CA PHE A 22 7.24 -31.17 18.69
C PHE A 22 6.93 -32.32 19.65
N VAL A 23 7.89 -32.69 20.50
CA VAL A 23 7.80 -33.79 21.49
C VAL A 23 7.43 -33.23 22.87
N GLY A 24 6.61 -32.19 22.91
CA GLY A 24 6.14 -31.60 24.15
C GLY A 24 4.63 -31.81 24.32
N ASP A 25 4.22 -32.12 25.53
CA ASP A 25 2.81 -32.10 25.92
C ASP A 25 2.35 -30.65 26.13
N VAL A 26 1.26 -30.26 25.46
CA VAL A 26 0.65 -28.94 25.60
C VAL A 26 -0.41 -29.04 26.70
N THR A 27 -0.10 -28.50 27.88
CA THR A 27 -1.08 -28.34 28.95
C THR A 27 -1.82 -27.02 28.78
N PRO A 28 -3.17 -27.02 28.72
CA PRO A 28 -3.94 -25.78 28.72
C PRO A 28 -3.84 -25.13 30.12
N ILE A 29 -3.32 -23.90 30.17
CA ILE A 29 -3.18 -23.15 31.42
C ILE A 29 -4.53 -22.49 31.73
N SER A 30 -5.19 -22.97 32.79
CA SER A 30 -6.42 -22.38 33.33
C SER A 30 -6.08 -21.42 34.47
N GLU A 31 -6.39 -20.13 34.25
CA GLU A 31 -6.80 -19.10 35.22
C GLU A 31 -5.81 -18.52 36.28
N ALA A 32 -5.68 -17.17 36.23
CA ALA A 32 -5.29 -16.16 37.26
C ALA A 32 -3.87 -16.24 37.89
N GLU A 33 -3.06 -15.18 38.07
CA GLU A 33 -3.24 -13.84 38.69
C GLU A 33 -2.06 -12.87 38.30
N PRO A 34 -2.10 -11.55 38.62
CA PRO A 34 -1.21 -10.50 38.09
C PRO A 34 -0.09 -10.04 39.05
N VAL A 35 1.18 -9.96 38.62
CA VAL A 35 2.26 -9.21 39.34
C VAL A 35 3.46 -8.89 38.42
N PRO A 36 4.37 -7.94 38.75
CA PRO A 36 4.52 -6.64 38.09
C PRO A 36 5.82 -6.46 37.27
N GLU A 37 5.84 -5.36 36.51
CA GLU A 37 6.92 -4.76 35.72
C GLU A 37 8.36 -4.99 36.23
N LEU A 38 9.22 -5.50 35.33
CA LEU A 38 10.66 -5.23 35.36
C LEU A 38 11.07 -4.62 34.02
N SER A 39 11.39 -3.33 34.07
CA SER A 39 11.72 -2.49 32.94
C SER A 39 12.99 -2.96 32.21
N ALA A 40 12.89 -3.11 30.88
CA ALA A 40 14.00 -3.02 29.96
C ALA A 40 13.67 -1.94 28.90
N PRO A 41 14.63 -1.14 28.43
CA PRO A 41 14.35 0.05 27.63
C PRO A 41 13.85 -0.35 26.24
N THR A 42 12.53 -0.26 26.05
CA THR A 42 11.87 -0.42 24.75
C THR A 42 12.28 0.73 23.84
N GLN A 43 13.17 0.45 22.89
CA GLN A 43 13.18 1.21 21.63
C GLN A 43 11.84 0.93 20.93
N PRO A 44 11.03 1.93 20.57
CA PRO A 44 9.79 1.68 19.85
C PRO A 44 10.12 1.28 18.41
N LEU A 45 10.08 -0.02 18.13
CA LEU A 45 9.80 -0.51 16.79
C LEU A 45 8.29 -0.35 16.56
N PRO A 46 7.83 0.20 15.43
CA PRO A 46 6.41 0.28 15.15
C PRO A 46 5.84 -1.13 15.08
N GLU A 47 4.88 -1.37 15.97
CA GLU A 47 4.03 -2.54 16.05
C GLU A 47 3.27 -2.68 14.73
N ILE A 48 3.78 -3.53 13.84
CA ILE A 48 3.04 -3.98 12.67
C ILE A 48 1.97 -4.92 13.22
N ALA A 49 0.81 -4.35 13.54
CA ALA A 49 -0.38 -5.10 13.91
C ALA A 49 -0.77 -6.00 12.73
N ASP A 50 -0.55 -7.29 12.93
CA ASP A 50 -0.96 -8.38 12.06
C ASP A 50 -2.47 -8.62 12.24
N ASP A 51 -3.30 -7.87 11.50
CA ASP A 51 -4.66 -8.29 11.17
C ASP A 51 -4.97 -7.98 9.69
N PRO A 52 -4.88 -8.98 8.78
CA PRO A 52 -5.18 -8.80 7.37
C PRO A 52 -6.68 -8.68 7.04
N ARG A 53 -7.58 -8.64 8.04
CA ARG A 53 -9.04 -8.61 7.84
C ARG A 53 -9.70 -7.27 8.14
N LEU A 54 -8.97 -6.30 8.69
CA LEU A 54 -9.40 -4.91 8.77
C LEU A 54 -8.44 -4.07 7.91
N GLY A 55 -8.61 -4.19 6.59
CA GLY A 55 -7.84 -3.43 5.61
C GLY A 55 -8.23 -1.95 5.66
N ASP A 56 -7.88 -1.27 6.72
CA ASP A 56 -8.10 0.17 6.82
C ASP A 56 -7.25 0.84 5.74
N ASN A 57 -7.90 1.59 4.84
CA ASN A 57 -7.23 2.48 3.89
C ASN A 57 -6.21 3.42 4.54
N ASN A 58 -6.31 3.57 5.87
CA ASN A 58 -5.34 4.22 6.72
C ASN A 58 -3.91 3.66 6.53
N ASN A 59 -3.75 2.34 6.29
CA ASN A 59 -2.44 1.72 6.07
C ASN A 59 -1.78 2.21 4.78
N PHE A 60 -2.53 2.25 3.66
CA PHE A 60 -2.02 2.78 2.40
C PHE A 60 -1.69 4.27 2.52
N LEU A 61 -2.56 5.07 3.13
CA LEU A 61 -2.31 6.50 3.32
C LEU A 61 -1.11 6.78 4.23
N GLN A 62 -0.97 6.04 5.33
CA GLN A 62 0.14 6.16 6.25
C GLN A 62 1.46 5.78 5.56
N TRP A 63 1.46 4.67 4.82
CA TRP A 63 2.60 4.31 3.98
C TRP A 63 2.91 5.41 2.96
N LEU A 64 1.90 5.94 2.28
CA LEU A 64 2.07 6.97 1.26
C LEU A 64 2.64 8.27 1.85
N LYS A 65 2.21 8.67 3.04
CA LYS A 65 2.79 9.79 3.80
C LYS A 65 4.28 9.56 4.07
N ASN A 66 4.65 8.37 4.53
CA ASN A 66 6.04 8.02 4.80
C ASN A 66 6.87 8.01 3.50
N HIS A 67 6.34 7.43 2.43
CA HIS A 67 6.98 7.37 1.10
C HIS A 67 7.17 8.76 0.47
N THR A 68 6.28 9.70 0.77
CA THR A 68 6.31 11.09 0.26
C THR A 68 6.82 12.11 1.26
N SER A 69 7.27 11.67 2.45
CA SER A 69 7.80 12.54 3.50
C SER A 69 9.01 13.35 3.03
N SER A 70 9.80 12.78 2.11
CA SER A 70 10.77 13.54 1.34
C SER A 70 10.10 14.08 0.07
N SER A 71 10.05 15.40 -0.09
CA SER A 71 9.54 16.05 -1.32
C SER A 71 10.30 15.61 -2.58
N ALA A 72 11.43 14.91 -2.43
CA ALA A 72 12.24 14.38 -3.53
C ALA A 72 11.59 13.18 -4.25
N THR A 73 10.51 12.58 -3.75
CA THR A 73 9.79 11.50 -4.46
C THR A 73 8.59 12.01 -5.26
N VAL A 74 8.06 13.18 -4.90
CA VAL A 74 6.90 13.81 -5.54
C VAL A 74 7.32 14.65 -6.73
N ASN A 75 6.54 14.64 -7.82
CA ASN A 75 6.81 15.42 -9.05
C ASN A 75 8.12 15.07 -9.76
N THR A 76 8.70 13.90 -9.48
CA THR A 76 9.90 13.43 -10.20
C THR A 76 9.55 12.82 -11.55
N ARG A 77 10.51 12.81 -12.48
CA ARG A 77 10.30 12.28 -13.85
C ARG A 77 9.74 10.86 -13.89
N ASN A 78 10.19 10.00 -12.98
CA ASN A 78 9.75 8.60 -12.87
C ASN A 78 8.93 8.35 -11.59
N GLY A 79 8.49 9.42 -10.93
CA GLY A 79 7.67 9.36 -9.73
C GLY A 79 6.37 8.62 -9.98
N LYS A 80 5.76 8.14 -8.89
CA LYS A 80 4.40 7.58 -8.91
C LYS A 80 3.39 8.48 -8.22
N VAL A 81 3.85 9.60 -7.70
CA VAL A 81 3.06 10.63 -7.03
C VAL A 81 3.39 11.97 -7.65
N HIS A 82 2.37 12.68 -8.10
CA HIS A 82 2.51 14.01 -8.66
C HIS A 82 1.41 14.92 -8.12
N VAL A 83 1.65 16.22 -8.12
CA VAL A 83 0.61 17.23 -7.87
C VAL A 83 0.22 17.82 -9.21
N VAL A 84 -1.05 17.74 -9.57
CA VAL A 84 -1.59 18.21 -10.86
C VAL A 84 -2.87 18.99 -10.58
N GLU A 85 -2.96 20.23 -11.07
CA GLU A 85 -4.13 21.11 -10.85
C GLU A 85 -4.57 21.20 -9.38
N ASN A 86 -3.61 21.25 -8.45
CA ASN A 86 -3.80 21.29 -6.99
C ASN A 86 -4.34 20.00 -6.35
N HIS A 87 -4.35 18.91 -7.11
CA HIS A 87 -4.78 17.59 -6.66
C HIS A 87 -3.59 16.64 -6.60
N LEU A 88 -3.67 15.62 -5.75
CA LEU A 88 -2.67 14.55 -5.70
C LEU A 88 -3.01 13.48 -6.73
N PHE A 89 -2.10 13.25 -7.67
CA PHE A 89 -2.20 12.24 -8.71
C PHE A 89 -1.32 11.03 -8.40
N LEU A 90 -1.95 9.87 -8.26
CA LEU A 90 -1.33 8.59 -7.92
C LEU A 90 -1.30 7.66 -9.13
N VAL A 91 -0.12 7.40 -9.68
CA VAL A 91 0.05 6.63 -10.92
C VAL A 91 -0.22 5.14 -10.70
N THR A 92 -1.23 4.58 -11.36
CA THR A 92 -1.57 3.15 -11.34
C THR A 92 -0.96 2.39 -12.54
N PRO A 93 -0.54 1.12 -12.37
CA PRO A 93 -0.52 0.33 -11.13
C PRO A 93 0.70 0.61 -10.25
N GLY A 94 1.61 1.48 -10.70
CA GLY A 94 2.95 1.61 -10.13
C GLY A 94 2.99 1.92 -8.63
N ILE A 95 2.18 2.88 -8.16
CA ILE A 95 2.18 3.24 -6.72
C ILE A 95 1.74 2.07 -5.83
N PHE A 96 0.72 1.32 -6.26
CA PHE A 96 0.17 0.20 -5.49
C PHE A 96 1.09 -1.02 -5.52
N LYS A 97 1.86 -1.19 -6.61
CA LYS A 97 2.91 -2.22 -6.68
C LYS A 97 4.03 -1.95 -5.69
N ILE A 98 4.46 -0.70 -5.57
CA ILE A 98 5.48 -0.32 -4.57
C ILE A 98 4.93 -0.56 -3.17
N TYR A 99 3.69 -0.12 -2.89
CA TYR A 99 3.03 -0.40 -1.60
C TYR A 99 3.01 -1.91 -1.28
N ALA A 100 2.48 -2.75 -2.17
CA ALA A 100 2.38 -4.19 -1.93
C ALA A 100 3.75 -4.86 -1.71
N ALA A 101 4.77 -4.43 -2.47
CA ALA A 101 6.12 -4.93 -2.32
C ALA A 101 6.76 -4.48 -0.98
N GLU A 102 6.55 -3.24 -0.56
CA GLU A 102 7.14 -2.71 0.68
C GLU A 102 6.41 -3.19 1.95
N THR A 103 5.09 -3.40 1.90
CA THR A 103 4.31 -3.81 3.10
C THR A 103 4.19 -5.31 3.27
N THR A 104 4.04 -6.05 2.18
CA THR A 104 3.74 -7.49 2.22
C THR A 104 4.86 -8.33 1.60
N GLY A 105 5.85 -7.69 0.96
CA GLY A 105 6.85 -8.40 0.16
C GLY A 105 6.29 -8.98 -1.14
N ASP A 106 5.00 -8.73 -1.45
CA ASP A 106 4.35 -9.30 -2.62
C ASP A 106 4.65 -8.46 -3.87
N SER A 107 5.39 -9.07 -4.79
CA SER A 107 5.67 -8.51 -6.11
C SER A 107 4.71 -8.99 -7.20
N GLY A 108 3.73 -9.83 -6.84
CA GLY A 108 2.71 -10.39 -7.72
C GLY A 108 1.51 -9.47 -7.89
N ASP A 109 0.35 -9.93 -7.41
CA ASP A 109 -0.97 -9.34 -7.69
C ASP A 109 -1.62 -8.65 -6.48
N GLY A 110 -0.97 -8.61 -5.32
CA GLY A 110 -1.44 -7.98 -4.08
C GLY A 110 -1.72 -6.49 -4.23
N TRP A 111 -1.07 -5.81 -5.18
CA TRP A 111 -1.38 -4.42 -5.53
C TRP A 111 -2.84 -4.22 -6.00
N LYS A 112 -3.49 -5.26 -6.55
CA LYS A 112 -4.91 -5.19 -6.96
C LYS A 112 -5.82 -5.01 -5.76
N LEU A 113 -5.50 -5.64 -4.63
CA LEU A 113 -6.24 -5.49 -3.39
C LEU A 113 -6.08 -4.06 -2.87
N ALA A 114 -4.84 -3.57 -2.75
CA ALA A 114 -4.57 -2.19 -2.32
C ALA A 114 -5.29 -1.15 -3.19
N GLN A 115 -5.27 -1.33 -4.51
CA GLN A 115 -5.97 -0.45 -5.44
C GLN A 115 -7.49 -0.50 -5.27
N ARG A 116 -8.07 -1.67 -5.02
CA ARG A 116 -9.51 -1.81 -4.75
C ARG A 116 -9.89 -1.08 -3.47
N MET A 117 -9.15 -1.32 -2.38
CA MET A 117 -9.40 -0.68 -1.09
C MET A 117 -9.34 0.85 -1.23
N PHE A 118 -8.31 1.37 -1.91
CA PHE A 118 -8.18 2.81 -2.15
C PHE A 118 -9.36 3.38 -2.92
N LYS A 119 -9.87 2.67 -3.93
CA LYS A 119 -11.07 3.09 -4.68
C LYS A 119 -12.32 3.10 -3.78
N GLU A 120 -12.47 2.10 -2.93
CA GLU A 120 -13.62 1.96 -2.01
C GLU A 120 -13.55 2.90 -0.80
N SER A 121 -12.38 3.50 -0.54
CA SER A 121 -12.16 4.44 0.57
C SER A 121 -12.95 5.75 0.48
N GLY A 122 -13.44 6.11 -0.71
CA GLY A 122 -14.04 7.42 -0.98
C GLY A 122 -13.04 8.57 -1.15
N LEU A 123 -11.73 8.33 -1.03
CA LEU A 123 -10.68 9.36 -1.21
C LEU A 123 -10.36 9.63 -2.68
N ALA A 124 -10.63 8.65 -3.55
CA ALA A 124 -10.41 8.77 -4.98
C ALA A 124 -11.54 9.56 -5.65
N LEU A 125 -11.19 10.64 -6.32
CA LEU A 125 -12.12 11.41 -7.14
C LEU A 125 -12.55 10.61 -8.36
N ARG A 126 -13.87 10.65 -8.64
CA ARG A 126 -14.45 10.07 -9.85
C ARG A 126 -14.09 10.91 -11.07
N CYS A 127 -13.64 10.25 -12.14
CA CYS A 127 -13.40 10.86 -13.44
C CYS A 127 -14.71 11.04 -14.22
N ASN A 128 -15.60 10.05 -14.15
CA ASN A 128 -16.96 10.10 -14.70
C ASN A 128 -17.85 9.15 -13.88
N ASP A 129 -19.11 8.97 -14.27
CA ASP A 129 -20.07 8.13 -13.52
C ASP A 129 -19.58 6.69 -13.30
N ASP A 130 -18.74 6.15 -14.20
CA ASP A 130 -18.30 4.75 -14.20
C ASP A 130 -16.79 4.53 -13.92
N SER A 131 -15.98 5.60 -13.83
CA SER A 131 -14.52 5.49 -13.73
C SER A 131 -13.92 6.43 -12.67
N PHE A 132 -12.91 5.90 -11.96
CA PHE A 132 -12.06 6.64 -11.02
C PHE A 132 -10.64 6.86 -11.56
N ILE A 133 -10.36 6.34 -12.76
CA ILE A 133 -9.03 6.40 -13.36
C ILE A 133 -8.97 7.63 -14.27
N TRP A 134 -8.19 8.61 -13.82
CA TRP A 134 -7.88 9.81 -14.56
C TRP A 134 -6.69 9.58 -15.49
N THR A 135 -6.68 10.27 -16.62
CA THR A 135 -5.56 10.25 -17.56
C THR A 135 -4.86 11.60 -17.55
N CYS A 136 -3.55 11.59 -17.34
CA CYS A 136 -2.69 12.78 -17.48
C CYS A 136 -1.82 12.63 -18.74
N GLU A 137 -1.79 13.67 -19.57
CA GLU A 137 -0.86 13.78 -20.68
C GLU A 137 0.50 14.32 -20.19
N VAL A 138 1.57 13.61 -20.53
CA VAL A 138 2.95 14.03 -20.29
C VAL A 138 3.40 14.87 -21.48
N ARG A 139 3.59 16.17 -21.26
CA ARG A 139 4.19 17.08 -22.24
C ARG A 139 5.68 16.78 -22.33
N ALA A 140 6.10 16.04 -23.35
CA ALA A 140 7.52 15.82 -23.64
C ALA A 140 7.92 16.69 -24.85
N PRO A 141 8.94 17.56 -24.74
CA PRO A 141 9.31 18.50 -25.81
C PRO A 141 9.88 17.83 -27.08
N GLN A 142 10.11 16.51 -27.09
CA GLN A 142 10.84 15.82 -28.16
C GLN A 142 10.26 14.43 -28.52
N LYS A 143 9.15 13.97 -27.91
CA LYS A 143 8.59 12.63 -28.15
C LYS A 143 7.05 12.67 -28.25
N LYS A 144 6.47 11.61 -28.85
CA LYS A 144 5.03 11.34 -28.82
C LYS A 144 4.52 11.52 -27.39
N SER A 145 3.43 12.27 -27.21
CA SER A 145 2.84 12.49 -25.88
C SER A 145 2.55 11.13 -25.23
N SER A 146 3.04 10.97 -24.01
CA SER A 146 2.80 9.76 -23.22
C SER A 146 1.64 10.04 -22.28
N GLN A 147 0.80 9.05 -22.02
CA GLN A 147 -0.32 9.20 -21.09
C GLN A 147 -0.03 8.37 -19.84
N LEU A 148 -0.23 8.99 -18.67
CA LEU A 148 -0.22 8.33 -17.38
C LEU A 148 -1.64 8.13 -16.92
N LYS A 149 -1.93 6.96 -16.37
CA LYS A 149 -3.22 6.67 -15.74
C LYS A 149 -3.04 6.62 -14.23
N GLY A 150 -3.98 7.20 -13.50
CA GLY A 150 -3.85 7.37 -12.07
C GLY A 150 -5.16 7.69 -11.39
N PHE A 151 -5.15 7.60 -10.07
CA PHE A 151 -6.22 8.14 -9.26
C PHE A 151 -5.91 9.58 -8.88
N LEU A 152 -6.95 10.38 -8.72
CA LEU A 152 -6.85 11.76 -8.28
C LEU A 152 -7.44 11.87 -6.86
N MET A 153 -6.80 12.60 -5.98
CA MET A 153 -7.27 12.88 -4.62
C MET A 153 -7.34 14.40 -4.43
N GLU A 154 -8.44 14.85 -3.83
CA GLU A 154 -8.80 16.27 -3.71
C GLU A 154 -7.77 17.06 -2.91
N ASP A 155 -7.45 16.58 -1.71
CA ASP A 155 -6.57 17.30 -0.81
C ASP A 155 -5.17 16.66 -0.73
N PRO A 156 -4.17 17.17 -1.46
CA PRO A 156 -2.79 16.68 -1.37
C PRO A 156 -2.19 16.86 0.03
N LYS A 157 -2.71 17.78 0.86
CA LYS A 157 -2.20 18.01 2.22
C LYS A 157 -2.45 16.82 3.13
N GLN A 158 -3.46 16.00 2.84
CA GLN A 158 -3.70 14.78 3.60
C GLN A 158 -2.53 13.80 3.52
N VAL A 159 -1.72 13.86 2.46
CA VAL A 159 -0.58 12.97 2.25
C VAL A 159 0.76 13.70 2.40
N LEU A 160 0.87 14.90 1.84
CA LEU A 160 2.11 15.67 1.77
C LEU A 160 2.31 16.65 2.95
N GLY A 161 1.29 16.82 3.80
CA GLY A 161 1.30 17.77 4.91
C GLY A 161 1.23 19.24 4.45
N GLU A 162 1.78 20.15 5.27
CA GLU A 162 1.78 21.59 4.97
C GLU A 162 2.66 21.97 3.77
N LYS A 163 3.67 21.17 3.45
CA LYS A 163 4.64 21.45 2.38
C LYS A 163 4.26 20.76 1.08
N VAL A 164 3.14 21.18 0.50
CA VAL A 164 2.71 20.70 -0.82
C VAL A 164 3.57 21.35 -1.92
N PRO A 165 4.24 20.56 -2.78
CA PRO A 165 5.01 21.11 -3.90
C PRO A 165 4.08 21.71 -4.97
N VAL A 166 4.63 22.59 -5.80
CA VAL A 166 3.90 23.21 -6.92
C VAL A 166 3.42 22.16 -7.93
N ASN A 167 2.37 22.48 -8.68
CA ASN A 167 1.85 21.64 -9.75
C ASN A 167 2.95 21.25 -10.76
N ASN A 168 2.97 19.98 -11.18
CA ASN A 168 3.92 19.49 -12.18
C ASN A 168 3.61 20.11 -13.55
N PRO A 169 4.48 20.98 -14.12
CA PRO A 169 4.20 21.68 -15.36
C PRO A 169 4.22 20.76 -16.60
N TRP A 170 4.79 19.57 -16.46
CA TRP A 170 4.89 18.58 -17.52
C TRP A 170 3.68 17.64 -17.60
N LEU A 171 2.78 17.68 -16.62
CA LEU A 171 1.56 16.90 -16.63
C LEU A 171 0.37 17.80 -16.86
N LYS A 172 -0.54 17.37 -17.73
CA LYS A 172 -1.83 18.01 -17.96
C LYS A 172 -2.92 16.97 -17.74
N LEU A 173 -3.88 17.26 -16.87
CA LEU A 173 -5.03 16.40 -16.66
C LEU A 173 -5.90 16.43 -17.93
N LEU A 174 -6.21 15.27 -18.49
CA LEU A 174 -7.19 15.13 -19.55
C LEU A 174 -8.55 14.89 -18.89
N ARG A 175 -9.44 15.87 -19.04
CA ARG A 175 -10.84 15.76 -18.64
C ARG A 175 -11.61 15.43 -19.92
N GLU A 176 -12.27 14.27 -19.92
CA GLU A 176 -13.08 13.79 -21.04
C GLU A 176 -14.54 14.23 -20.88
#